data_AF-A0A9D9V0J9-F1
#
_entry.id   AF-A0A9D9V0J9-F1
#
_cell.length_a   1.000
_cell.length_b   1.000
_cell.length_c   1.000
_cell.angle_alpha   90.00
_cell.angle_beta   90.00
_cell.angle_gamma   90.00
#
_symmetry.space_group_name_H-M   'P 1'
#
loop_
_entity.id
_entity.type
_entity.pdbx_description
1 polymer ?
#
loop_
_entity_poly.entity_id
_entity_poly.type
_entity_poly.pdbx_seq_one_letter_code
_entity_poly.pdbx_strand_id
1 'polypeptide(L)'
;MKKNIKKVVWGLVVILSLYGLNVLYHSNDTIGDDYDRELREPKMRKFLLNKLWRDKAAGKLDKVVIHVQTLGDEEYEKQLNLKLIEEAQEVVDAIANKDELTSEIGDVLEVLECIALQHKIAWKDVLAKKEAKRADRGSYVQRQYVTIAECAPDSFLLSYYLKDPKRHLEIFD
;
A
#
# COMPACT_ATOMS: atom_id res chain seq x y z
N MET A 1 -66.96 -19.04 -17.06
CA MET A 1 -66.71 -19.20 -18.51
C MET A 1 -65.79 -20.38 -18.75
N LYS A 2 -65.99 -21.06 -19.88
CA LYS A 2 -65.65 -22.46 -20.21
C LYS A 2 -64.14 -22.78 -20.35
N LYS A 3 -63.81 -24.01 -19.90
CA LYS A 3 -62.98 -25.07 -20.54
C LYS A 3 -61.45 -24.83 -20.67
N ASN A 4 -60.54 -25.81 -20.57
CA ASN A 4 -60.63 -27.27 -20.61
C ASN A 4 -59.43 -27.94 -19.89
N ILE A 5 -59.71 -29.02 -19.18
CA ILE A 5 -58.78 -30.03 -18.63
C ILE A 5 -58.62 -31.16 -19.66
N LYS A 6 -57.42 -31.71 -19.86
CA LYS A 6 -57.23 -33.16 -20.06
C LYS A 6 -55.91 -33.65 -19.42
N LYS A 7 -56.07 -34.52 -18.42
CA LYS A 7 -55.10 -35.49 -17.87
C LYS A 7 -54.88 -36.61 -18.92
N VAL A 8 -53.87 -37.48 -18.89
CA VAL A 8 -53.74 -38.68 -18.02
C VAL A 8 -52.40 -39.39 -18.33
N VAL A 9 -51.92 -40.12 -17.31
CA VAL A 9 -50.64 -40.82 -17.08
C VAL A 9 -50.66 -42.30 -17.58
N TRP A 10 -49.49 -42.97 -17.48
CA TRP A 10 -49.17 -44.43 -17.39
C TRP A 10 -48.65 -45.05 -18.71
N GLY A 11 -47.59 -45.86 -18.80
CA GLY A 11 -46.62 -46.46 -17.87
C GLY A 11 -45.82 -47.60 -18.56
N LEU A 12 -44.53 -47.75 -18.22
CA LEU A 12 -43.63 -48.93 -18.17
C LEU A 12 -43.52 -50.03 -19.31
N VAL A 13 -42.28 -50.13 -19.85
CA VAL A 13 -41.33 -51.30 -19.96
C VAL A 13 -41.43 -52.38 -21.07
N VAL A 14 -40.22 -52.85 -21.45
CA VAL A 14 -39.75 -54.15 -22.06
C VAL A 14 -39.22 -53.96 -23.51
N ILE A 15 -37.90 -53.78 -23.77
CA ILE A 15 -36.72 -54.70 -23.82
C ILE A 15 -36.48 -55.40 -25.19
N LEU A 16 -35.19 -55.35 -25.62
CA LEU A 16 -34.40 -56.22 -26.55
C LEU A 16 -34.51 -56.05 -28.09
N SER A 17 -33.39 -55.71 -28.73
CA SER A 17 -32.59 -56.68 -29.53
C SER A 17 -31.30 -56.09 -30.13
N LEU A 18 -30.31 -56.99 -30.25
CA LEU A 18 -28.94 -56.85 -30.75
C LEU A 18 -28.85 -56.94 -32.29
N TYR A 19 -27.66 -56.61 -32.81
CA TYR A 19 -27.06 -56.86 -34.14
C TYR A 19 -27.04 -55.69 -35.15
N GLY A 20 -25.85 -55.45 -35.69
CA GLY A 20 -25.42 -54.22 -36.36
C GLY A 20 -25.37 -54.24 -37.89
N LEU A 21 -24.33 -53.55 -38.43
CA LEU A 21 -24.07 -53.05 -39.80
C LEU A 21 -24.81 -51.73 -40.13
N ASN A 22 -24.23 -50.70 -40.77
CA ASN A 22 -22.94 -50.50 -41.42
C ASN A 22 -22.69 -48.98 -41.64
N VAL A 23 -21.44 -48.54 -41.42
CA VAL A 23 -20.61 -47.58 -42.22
C VAL A 23 -21.15 -46.19 -42.59
N LEU A 24 -20.43 -45.14 -42.15
CA LEU A 24 -19.88 -44.08 -43.02
C LEU A 24 -18.81 -43.21 -42.30
N TYR A 25 -17.58 -43.23 -42.85
CA TYR A 25 -16.56 -42.17 -42.99
C TYR A 25 -16.76 -40.86 -42.16
N HIS A 26 -15.80 -40.25 -41.46
CA HIS A 26 -14.41 -39.95 -41.85
C HIS A 26 -13.65 -39.31 -40.65
N SER A 27 -12.36 -39.66 -40.51
CA SER A 27 -11.22 -38.89 -39.96
C SER A 27 -11.36 -37.90 -38.79
N ASN A 28 -10.64 -38.26 -37.70
CA ASN A 28 -9.85 -37.41 -36.80
C ASN A 28 -10.40 -36.06 -36.35
N ASP A 29 -10.87 -36.01 -35.10
CA ASP A 29 -10.51 -34.91 -34.20
C ASP A 29 -10.30 -35.50 -32.80
N THR A 30 -9.13 -35.22 -32.25
CA THR A 30 -8.62 -35.72 -30.98
C THR A 30 -9.51 -35.25 -29.83
N ILE A 31 -10.20 -36.21 -29.20
CA ILE A 31 -10.66 -36.09 -27.81
C ILE A 31 -9.40 -36.15 -26.94
N GLY A 32 -8.84 -34.98 -26.64
CA GLY A 32 -7.70 -34.79 -25.77
C GLY A 32 -7.55 -33.30 -25.53
N ASP A 33 -7.19 -32.92 -24.31
CA ASP A 33 -6.78 -31.55 -23.94
C ASP A 33 -7.84 -30.60 -23.35
N ASP A 34 -8.83 -31.09 -22.59
CA ASP A 34 -9.57 -30.18 -21.68
C ASP A 34 -9.77 -30.68 -20.24
N TYR A 35 -9.18 -31.84 -19.88
CA TYR A 35 -9.18 -32.33 -18.48
C TYR A 35 -7.96 -31.89 -17.64
N ASP A 36 -6.93 -31.30 -18.27
CA ASP A 36 -5.68 -30.92 -17.58
C ASP A 36 -5.64 -29.46 -17.10
N ARG A 37 -6.74 -28.70 -17.23
CA ARG A 37 -6.79 -27.31 -16.77
C ARG A 37 -7.07 -27.18 -15.27
N GLU A 38 -7.62 -28.22 -14.63
CA GLU A 38 -8.06 -28.19 -13.22
C GLU A 38 -7.03 -28.70 -12.18
N LEU A 39 -5.81 -29.10 -12.59
CA LEU A 39 -4.82 -29.67 -11.65
C LEU A 39 -3.50 -28.89 -11.51
N ARG A 40 -3.42 -27.65 -12.00
CA ARG A 40 -2.25 -26.80 -11.68
C ARG A 40 -2.44 -26.19 -10.30
N GLU A 41 -1.75 -26.76 -9.31
CA GLU A 41 -1.53 -26.14 -8.00
C GLU A 41 -1.32 -24.63 -8.15
N PRO A 42 -2.02 -23.77 -7.37
CA PRO A 42 -1.94 -22.33 -7.54
C PRO A 42 -0.49 -21.87 -7.37
N LYS A 43 0.12 -21.44 -8.47
CA LYS A 43 1.51 -20.98 -8.48
C LYS A 43 1.63 -19.71 -7.63
N MET A 44 2.56 -19.73 -6.68
CA MET A 44 2.89 -18.56 -5.85
C MET A 44 3.14 -17.32 -6.70
N ARG A 45 2.45 -16.22 -6.38
CA ARG A 45 2.65 -14.92 -7.01
C ARG A 45 3.78 -14.17 -6.30
N LYS A 46 4.63 -13.49 -7.09
CA LYS A 46 5.74 -12.67 -6.57
C LYS A 46 5.41 -11.18 -6.73
N PHE A 47 5.77 -10.39 -5.73
CA PHE A 47 5.63 -8.93 -5.72
C PHE A 47 6.98 -8.31 -5.39
N LEU A 48 7.34 -7.23 -6.10
CA LEU A 48 8.52 -6.43 -5.81
C LEU A 48 8.13 -5.38 -4.77
N LEU A 49 8.71 -5.44 -3.58
CA LEU A 49 8.33 -4.56 -2.46
C LEU A 49 9.30 -3.39 -2.25
N ASN A 50 10.61 -3.58 -2.46
CA ASN A 50 11.66 -2.56 -2.34
C ASN A 50 11.47 -1.59 -1.16
N LYS A 51 11.19 -2.13 0.03
CA LYS A 51 10.94 -1.32 1.23
C LYS A 51 11.57 -1.92 2.47
N LEU A 52 11.82 -1.07 3.44
CA LEU A 52 12.34 -1.45 4.74
C LEU A 52 11.22 -2.08 5.58
N TRP A 53 11.49 -3.24 6.18
CA TRP A 53 10.59 -3.92 7.10
C TRP A 53 11.18 -3.86 8.51
N ARG A 54 10.30 -3.79 9.53
CA ARG A 54 10.71 -4.05 10.91
C ARG A 54 11.34 -5.45 11.00
N ASP A 55 12.36 -5.59 11.82
CA ASP A 55 13.16 -6.82 12.02
C ASP A 55 12.31 -8.09 12.23
N LYS A 56 11.19 -7.96 12.93
CA LYS A 56 10.27 -9.06 13.27
C LYS A 56 9.10 -9.21 12.30
N ALA A 57 8.94 -8.35 11.29
CA ALA A 57 7.76 -8.37 10.42
C ALA A 57 7.66 -9.65 9.59
N ALA A 58 8.77 -10.11 9.00
CA ALA A 58 8.78 -11.31 8.17
C ALA A 58 8.41 -12.58 8.96
N GLY A 59 8.83 -12.68 10.22
CA GLY A 59 8.58 -13.86 11.06
C GLY A 59 7.15 -14.01 11.55
N LYS A 60 6.27 -13.03 11.30
CA LYS A 60 4.85 -13.06 11.70
C LYS A 60 3.91 -13.55 10.60
N LEU A 61 4.42 -13.86 9.41
CA LEU A 61 3.59 -14.17 8.25
C LEU A 61 3.58 -15.67 7.93
N ASP A 62 2.40 -16.21 7.69
CA ASP A 62 2.20 -17.58 7.22
C ASP A 62 2.00 -17.62 5.71
N LYS A 63 2.40 -18.74 5.08
CA LYS A 63 2.19 -19.03 3.65
C LYS A 63 2.80 -18.00 2.68
N VAL A 64 3.85 -17.31 3.09
CA VAL A 64 4.62 -16.39 2.26
C VAL A 64 6.12 -16.68 2.37
N VAL A 65 6.86 -16.44 1.29
CA VAL A 65 8.33 -16.47 1.29
C VAL A 65 8.82 -15.03 1.14
N ILE A 66 9.44 -14.49 2.19
CA ILE A 66 10.01 -13.15 2.20
C ILE A 66 11.51 -13.25 1.94
N HIS A 67 11.98 -12.60 0.89
CA HIS A 67 13.39 -12.47 0.59
C HIS A 67 13.91 -11.18 1.22
N VAL A 68 14.84 -11.30 2.16
CA VAL A 68 15.46 -10.18 2.87
C VAL A 68 16.95 -10.08 2.56
N GLN A 69 17.47 -8.85 2.55
CA GLN A 69 18.90 -8.56 2.50
C GLN A 69 19.23 -7.54 3.59
N THR A 70 20.41 -7.65 4.20
CA THR A 70 20.93 -6.64 5.11
C THR A 70 21.59 -5.53 4.29
N LEU A 71 21.21 -4.27 4.57
CA LEU A 71 21.73 -3.10 3.89
C LEU A 71 23.01 -2.60 4.57
N GLY A 72 23.93 -2.02 3.79
CA GLY A 72 25.03 -1.20 4.32
C GLY A 72 24.56 0.23 4.63
N ASP A 73 25.43 1.02 5.28
CA ASP A 73 25.07 2.33 5.83
C ASP A 73 24.43 3.30 4.83
N GLU A 74 25.00 3.46 3.62
CA GLU A 74 24.50 4.40 2.61
C GLU A 74 23.11 4.02 2.08
N GLU A 75 22.90 2.73 1.75
CA GLU A 75 21.59 2.28 1.27
C GLU A 75 20.58 2.25 2.41
N TYR A 76 21.01 1.96 3.65
CA TYR A 76 20.14 2.03 4.81
C TYR A 76 19.65 3.46 5.07
N GLU A 77 20.54 4.46 5.00
CA GLU A 77 20.16 5.88 5.12
C GLU A 77 19.13 6.28 4.06
N LYS A 78 19.35 5.89 2.81
CA LYS A 78 18.40 6.12 1.72
C LYS A 78 17.05 5.44 1.98
N GLN A 79 17.05 4.19 2.45
CA GLN A 79 15.81 3.45 2.74
C GLN A 79 15.08 4.02 3.95
N LEU A 80 15.78 4.55 4.96
CA LEU A 80 15.14 5.28 6.07
C LEU A 80 14.44 6.54 5.59
N ASN A 81 15.04 7.30 4.66
CA ASN A 81 14.40 8.48 4.07
C ASN A 81 13.12 8.12 3.29
N LEU A 82 13.16 7.04 2.50
CA LEU A 82 11.97 6.53 1.80
C LEU A 82 10.91 6.05 2.79
N LYS A 83 11.32 5.35 3.86
CA LYS A 83 10.42 4.86 4.89
C LYS A 83 9.73 6.02 5.63
N LEU A 84 10.45 7.10 5.92
CA LEU A 84 9.86 8.29 6.54
C LEU A 84 8.74 8.90 5.68
N ILE A 85 8.91 8.89 4.36
CA ILE A 85 7.89 9.39 3.42
C ILE A 85 6.69 8.42 3.35
N GLU A 86 6.94 7.10 3.33
CA GLU A 86 5.89 6.05 3.38
C GLU A 86 5.01 6.24 4.62
N GLU A 87 5.61 6.23 5.82
CA GLU A 87 4.87 6.31 7.09
C GLU A 87 4.16 7.67 7.27
N ALA A 88 4.77 8.77 6.81
CA ALA A 88 4.14 10.08 6.85
C ALA A 88 2.90 10.15 5.92
N GLN A 89 2.92 9.45 4.79
CA GLN A 89 1.76 9.33 3.91
C GLN A 89 0.69 8.43 4.54
N GLU A 90 1.08 7.32 5.18
CA GLU A 90 0.16 6.44 5.90
C GLU A 90 -0.56 7.19 7.04
N VAL A 91 0.11 8.09 7.77
CA VAL A 91 -0.53 9.01 8.73
C VAL A 91 -1.62 9.87 8.09
N VAL A 92 -1.37 10.39 6.88
CA VAL A 92 -2.35 11.23 6.15
C VAL A 92 -3.54 10.38 5.70
N ASP A 93 -3.28 9.17 5.22
CA ASP A 93 -4.31 8.25 4.74
C ASP A 93 -5.19 7.73 5.89
N ALA A 94 -4.61 7.58 7.08
CA ALA A 94 -5.27 7.08 8.29
C ALA A 94 -6.11 8.12 9.05
N ILE A 95 -6.20 9.38 8.62
CA ILE A 95 -6.88 10.47 9.36
C ILE A 95 -8.33 10.12 9.77
N ALA A 96 -9.03 9.30 8.97
CA ALA A 96 -10.41 8.89 9.24
C ALA A 96 -10.56 7.79 10.31
N ASN A 97 -9.48 7.09 10.67
CA ASN A 97 -9.47 5.96 11.60
C ASN A 97 -8.47 6.23 12.74
N LYS A 98 -8.98 6.45 13.94
CA LYS A 98 -8.15 6.86 15.09
C LYS A 98 -7.11 5.80 15.49
N ASP A 99 -7.46 4.53 15.44
CA ASP A 99 -6.56 3.46 15.88
C ASP A 99 -5.41 3.28 14.89
N GLU A 100 -5.73 3.30 13.60
CA GLU A 100 -4.77 3.29 12.50
C GLU A 100 -3.88 4.55 12.55
N LEU A 101 -4.48 5.74 12.66
CA LEU A 101 -3.73 7.00 12.80
C LEU A 101 -2.75 6.97 13.98
N THR A 102 -3.16 6.38 15.11
CA THR A 102 -2.28 6.24 16.28
C THR A 102 -1.12 5.28 16.00
N SER A 103 -1.38 4.20 15.26
CA SER A 103 -0.35 3.25 14.80
C SER A 103 0.66 3.94 13.89
N GLU A 104 0.20 4.59 12.82
CA GLU A 104 1.07 5.21 11.82
C GLU A 104 1.88 6.38 12.40
N ILE A 105 1.32 7.15 13.35
CA ILE A 105 2.12 8.14 14.09
C ILE A 105 3.26 7.46 14.87
N GLY A 106 3.00 6.28 15.43
CA GLY A 106 4.01 5.48 16.12
C GLY A 106 5.10 4.97 15.16
N ASP A 107 4.73 4.55 13.96
CA ASP A 107 5.67 4.12 12.93
C ASP A 107 6.55 5.28 12.43
N VAL A 108 5.99 6.49 12.26
CA VAL A 108 6.79 7.71 11.99
C VAL A 108 7.82 7.97 13.10
N LEU A 109 7.43 7.83 14.37
CA LEU A 109 8.35 8.02 15.50
C LEU A 109 9.49 6.99 15.50
N GLU A 110 9.20 5.72 15.21
CA GLU A 110 10.22 4.68 15.08
C GLU A 110 11.25 5.02 14.01
N VAL A 111 10.79 5.47 12.83
CA VAL A 111 11.70 5.84 11.73
C VAL A 111 12.57 7.03 12.12
N LEU A 112 12.01 8.04 12.80
CA LEU A 112 12.77 9.19 13.30
C LEU A 112 13.82 8.78 14.34
N GLU A 113 13.50 7.84 15.23
CA GLU A 113 14.46 7.29 16.19
C GLU A 113 15.61 6.54 15.49
N CYS A 114 15.30 5.74 14.46
CA CYS A 114 16.30 5.05 13.64
C CYS A 114 17.21 6.04 12.89
N ILE A 115 16.64 7.10 12.30
CA ILE A 115 17.39 8.17 11.64
C ILE A 115 18.32 8.87 12.65
N ALA A 116 17.79 9.23 13.83
CA ALA A 116 18.60 9.85 14.88
C ALA A 116 19.78 8.94 15.28
N LEU A 117 19.53 7.64 15.46
CA LEU A 117 20.55 6.65 15.78
C LEU A 117 21.62 6.55 14.68
N GLN A 118 21.23 6.48 13.40
CA GLN A 118 22.14 6.43 12.26
C GLN A 118 23.09 7.64 12.23
N HIS A 119 22.60 8.82 12.59
CA HIS A 119 23.39 10.05 12.68
C HIS A 119 24.04 10.27 14.06
N LYS A 120 23.98 9.30 14.98
CA LYS A 120 24.55 9.37 16.33
C LYS A 120 24.00 10.54 17.16
N ILE A 121 22.73 10.87 16.94
CA ILE A 121 22.00 11.91 17.66
C ILE A 121 21.23 11.23 18.79
N ALA A 122 21.45 11.67 20.03
CA ALA A 122 20.66 11.17 21.15
C ALA A 122 19.21 11.67 21.05
N TRP A 123 18.24 10.76 21.17
CA TRP A 123 16.82 11.11 21.04
C TRP A 123 16.37 12.19 22.03
N LYS A 124 16.90 12.16 23.25
CA LYS A 124 16.68 13.21 24.27
C LYS A 124 17.03 14.61 23.76
N ASP A 125 18.06 14.74 22.92
CA ASP A 125 18.51 16.04 22.40
C ASP A 125 17.56 16.54 21.29
N VAL A 126 16.96 15.63 20.52
CA VAL A 126 15.88 15.95 19.57
C VAL A 126 14.67 16.50 20.31
N LEU A 127 14.24 15.83 21.38
CA LEU A 127 13.12 16.27 22.21
C LEU A 127 13.41 17.62 22.89
N ALA A 128 14.62 17.81 23.43
CA ALA A 128 15.04 19.08 24.01
C ALA A 128 15.00 20.22 22.98
N LYS A 129 15.51 19.99 21.75
CA LYS A 129 15.43 20.97 20.65
C LYS A 129 13.99 21.28 20.26
N LYS A 130 13.10 20.30 20.24
CA LYS A 130 11.67 20.49 19.95
C LYS A 130 10.99 21.36 21.01
N GLU A 131 11.19 21.09 22.30
CA GLU A 131 10.57 21.89 23.36
C GLU A 131 11.17 23.30 23.44
N ALA A 132 12.48 23.47 23.21
CA ALA A 132 13.10 24.80 23.11
C ALA A 132 12.50 25.63 21.96
N LYS A 133 12.30 25.03 20.78
CA LYS A 133 11.60 25.70 19.67
C LYS A 133 10.15 26.02 19.99
N ARG A 134 9.46 25.15 20.73
CA ARG A 134 8.07 25.40 21.15
C ARG A 134 7.99 26.58 22.12
N ALA A 135 8.93 26.70 23.05
CA ALA A 135 8.99 27.82 23.99
C ALA A 135 9.33 29.15 23.29
N ASP A 136 10.25 29.12 22.33
CA ASP A 136 10.70 30.28 21.56
C ASP A 136 9.68 30.76 20.52
N ARG A 137 9.11 29.82 19.74
CA ARG A 137 8.35 30.12 18.51
C ARG A 137 6.88 29.71 18.57
N GLY A 138 6.45 29.11 19.67
CA GLY A 138 5.13 28.52 19.80
C GLY A 138 4.99 27.20 19.03
N SER A 139 3.73 26.82 18.76
CA SER A 139 3.41 25.59 18.02
C SER A 139 2.22 25.82 17.08
N TYR A 140 1.88 24.80 16.30
CA TYR A 140 0.79 24.87 15.32
C TYR A 140 -0.63 24.86 15.95
N VAL A 141 -0.74 24.85 17.28
CA VAL A 141 -2.04 24.80 17.99
C VAL A 141 -2.92 26.03 17.75
N GLN A 142 -2.31 27.18 17.41
CA GLN A 142 -3.04 28.41 17.08
C GLN A 142 -3.65 28.38 15.66
N ARG A 143 -3.40 27.33 14.87
CA ARG A 143 -3.99 27.12 13.52
C ARG A 143 -3.79 28.30 12.57
N GLN A 144 -2.71 29.04 12.75
CA GLN A 144 -2.37 30.17 11.90
C GLN A 144 -1.91 29.67 10.53
N TYR A 145 -2.60 30.11 9.48
CA TYR A 145 -2.22 29.90 8.09
C TYR A 145 -1.79 31.25 7.51
N VAL A 146 -0.54 31.35 7.07
CA VAL A 146 0.01 32.58 6.49
C VAL A 146 -0.28 32.58 4.99
N THR A 147 -1.03 33.56 4.52
CA THR A 147 -1.37 33.72 3.10
C THR A 147 -0.38 34.64 2.39
N ILE A 148 -0.11 35.81 2.96
CA ILE A 148 0.74 36.86 2.42
C ILE A 148 1.60 37.42 3.55
N ALA A 149 2.83 37.81 3.25
CA ALA A 149 3.71 38.53 4.15
C ALA A 149 4.24 39.78 3.44
N GLU A 150 3.80 40.95 3.88
CA GLU A 150 4.35 42.24 3.44
C GLU A 150 5.65 42.50 4.21
N CYS A 151 6.74 42.66 3.48
CA CYS A 151 8.07 42.75 4.07
C CYS A 151 8.64 44.16 3.89
N ALA A 152 9.14 44.76 4.98
CA ALA A 152 9.90 45.99 4.87
C ALA A 152 11.19 45.76 4.05
N PRO A 153 11.69 46.78 3.31
CA PRO A 153 12.86 46.65 2.44
C PRO A 153 14.15 46.16 3.12
N ASP A 154 14.29 46.37 4.42
CA ASP A 154 15.44 45.98 5.24
C ASP A 154 15.15 44.77 6.16
N SER A 155 13.98 44.16 6.03
CA SER A 155 13.58 43.06 6.90
C SER A 155 14.37 41.78 6.59
N PHE A 156 14.66 41.02 7.64
CA PHE A 156 15.22 39.67 7.52
C PHE A 156 14.35 38.79 6.60
N LEU A 157 13.01 38.87 6.71
CA LEU A 157 12.10 38.06 5.89
C LEU A 157 12.24 38.34 4.40
N LEU A 158 12.36 39.61 3.98
CA LEU A 158 12.60 39.94 2.57
C LEU A 158 13.89 39.26 2.07
N SER A 159 14.99 39.43 2.82
CA SER A 159 16.28 38.81 2.47
C SER A 159 16.22 37.27 2.46
N TYR A 160 15.35 36.68 3.26
CA TYR A 160 15.17 35.23 3.34
C TYR A 160 14.35 34.70 2.16
N TYR A 161 13.22 35.33 1.82
CA TYR A 161 12.37 34.92 0.71
C TYR A 161 13.06 35.06 -0.65
N LEU A 162 13.84 36.13 -0.86
CA LEU A 162 14.59 36.35 -2.11
C LEU A 162 15.68 35.31 -2.39
N LYS A 163 16.10 34.50 -1.40
CA LYS A 163 17.11 33.44 -1.60
C LYS A 163 16.59 32.23 -2.36
N ASP A 164 15.28 31.98 -2.33
CA ASP A 164 14.65 30.87 -3.03
C ASP A 164 13.30 31.29 -3.64
N PRO A 165 13.34 32.02 -4.78
CA PRO A 165 12.13 32.51 -5.44
C PRO A 165 11.21 31.40 -5.94
N LYS A 166 11.71 30.16 -6.11
CA LYS A 166 10.89 29.02 -6.51
C LYS A 166 9.99 28.55 -5.36
N ARG A 167 10.46 28.71 -4.12
CA ARG A 167 9.72 28.39 -2.90
C ARG A 167 8.85 29.55 -2.43
N HIS A 168 9.29 30.79 -2.67
CA HIS A 168 8.63 32.01 -2.22
C HIS A 168 8.34 32.91 -3.41
N LEU A 169 7.15 32.73 -3.99
CA LEU A 169 6.71 33.53 -5.14
C LEU A 169 6.39 34.96 -4.68
N GLU A 170 7.06 35.93 -5.28
CA GLU A 170 6.74 37.35 -5.12
C GLU A 170 5.48 37.67 -5.93
N ILE A 171 4.55 38.37 -5.30
CA ILE A 171 3.32 38.85 -5.94
C ILE A 171 3.54 40.34 -6.22
N PHE A 172 3.38 40.72 -7.49
CA PHE A 172 3.43 42.11 -7.93
C PHE A 172 2.02 42.58 -8.21
N ASP A 173 1.71 43.81 -7.80
CA ASP A 173 0.47 44.50 -8.14
C ASP A 173 0.46 45.02 -9.59
#